data_AF-A0A921BC05-F1
#
_entry.id   AF-A0A921BC05-F1
#
_cell.length_a   1.000
_cell.length_b   1.000
_cell.length_c   1.000
_cell.angle_alpha   90.00
_cell.angle_beta   90.00
_cell.angle_gamma   90.00
#
_symmetry.space_group_name_H-M   'P 1'
#
loop_
_entity.id
_entity.type
_entity.pdbx_description
1 polymer ?
#
loop_
_entity_poly.entity_id
_entity_poly.type
_entity_poly.pdbx_seq_one_letter_code
_entity_poly.pdbx_strand_id
1 'polypeptide(L)'
;MVVCDGFTGNVALKISESLAEMIGSSLKLMFQSDWLSKLGYLLLKPKLVEFKKKVDHSETGGAPLLGVNGVVIIAHGSSSPKAIKNAINRAQELSEKNIIEHIKQDIELNLSDIDNSKATLWGQIKDIAFGGKEGQQNRENIHSSTDSKPKETR
;
A
#
# COMPACT_ATOMS: atom_id res chain seq x y z
N MET A 1 5.42 5.53 4.32
CA MET A 1 4.25 5.41 3.43
C MET A 1 3.03 5.26 4.32
N VAL A 2 1.98 6.06 4.11
CA VAL A 2 0.69 5.89 4.79
C VAL A 2 -0.26 5.25 3.79
N VAL A 3 -0.87 4.12 4.15
CA VAL A 3 -1.81 3.39 3.29
C VAL A 3 -3.20 3.52 3.91
N CYS A 4 -4.17 3.94 3.12
CA CYS A 4 -5.57 4.06 3.53
C CYS A 4 -6.48 3.75 2.34
N ASP A 5 -7.74 3.40 2.62
CA ASP A 5 -8.76 3.32 1.56
C ASP A 5 -9.06 4.72 0.99
N GLY A 6 -9.61 4.76 -0.23
CA GLY A 6 -9.85 6.03 -0.93
C GLY A 6 -10.83 6.96 -0.22
N PHE A 7 -11.79 6.42 0.55
CA PHE A 7 -12.74 7.22 1.31
C PHE A 7 -12.06 7.87 2.52
N THR A 8 -11.40 7.08 3.36
CA THR A 8 -10.66 7.58 4.54
C THR A 8 -9.55 8.55 4.13
N GLY A 9 -8.82 8.25 3.05
CA GLY A 9 -7.80 9.13 2.51
C GLY A 9 -8.36 10.47 2.05
N ASN A 10 -9.48 10.47 1.33
CA ASN A 10 -10.15 11.71 0.91
C ASN A 10 -10.65 12.52 2.11
N VAL A 11 -11.24 11.87 3.11
CA VAL A 11 -11.67 12.54 4.35
C VAL A 11 -10.47 13.15 5.07
N ALA A 12 -9.38 12.40 5.25
CA ALA A 12 -8.16 12.87 5.92
C ALA A 12 -7.50 14.05 5.19
N LEU A 13 -7.45 14.01 3.84
CA LEU A 13 -6.91 15.10 3.03
C LEU A 13 -7.75 16.38 3.19
N LYS A 14 -9.08 16.29 3.07
CA LYS A 14 -9.96 17.45 3.22
C LYS A 14 -9.92 18.05 4.62
N ILE A 15 -9.84 17.21 5.66
CA ILE A 15 -9.68 17.68 7.04
C ILE A 15 -8.36 18.43 7.18
N SER A 16 -7.27 17.89 6.63
CA SER A 16 -5.95 18.50 6.70
C SER A 16 -5.91 19.85 5.96
N GLU A 17 -6.54 19.94 4.79
CA GLU A 17 -6.70 21.20 4.03
C GLU A 17 -7.51 22.24 4.82
N SER A 18 -8.66 21.84 5.36
CA SER A 18 -9.53 22.72 6.16
C SER A 18 -8.83 23.22 7.43
N LEU A 19 -8.07 22.35 8.09
CA LEU A 19 -7.29 22.69 9.27
C LEU A 19 -6.19 23.70 8.94
N ALA A 20 -5.46 23.49 7.84
CA ALA A 20 -4.42 24.41 7.39
C ALA A 20 -5.01 25.80 7.07
N GLU A 21 -6.16 25.85 6.40
CA GLU A 21 -6.87 27.10 6.10
C GLU A 21 -7.36 27.81 7.37
N MET A 22 -7.90 27.07 8.34
CA MET A 22 -8.34 27.60 9.63
C MET A 22 -7.18 28.22 10.40
N ILE A 23 -6.05 27.49 10.52
CA ILE A 23 -4.84 27.97 11.19
C ILE A 23 -4.31 29.23 10.50
N GLY A 24 -4.19 29.19 9.16
CA GLY A 24 -3.72 30.33 8.38
C GLY A 24 -4.59 31.58 8.53
N SER A 25 -5.91 31.39 8.55
CA SER A 25 -6.88 32.48 8.75
C SER A 25 -6.82 33.05 10.16
N SER A 26 -6.70 32.19 11.17
CA SER A 26 -6.58 32.60 12.57
C SER A 26 -5.30 33.39 12.82
N LEU A 27 -4.16 32.91 12.31
CA LEU A 27 -2.88 33.65 12.38
C LEU A 27 -2.98 35.02 11.71
N LYS A 28 -3.65 35.09 10.54
CA LYS A 28 -3.84 36.35 9.83
C LYS A 28 -4.67 37.35 10.64
N LEU A 29 -5.72 36.89 11.32
CA LEU A 29 -6.53 37.72 12.20
C LEU A 29 -5.72 38.24 13.40
N MET A 30 -4.92 37.38 14.03
CA MET A 30 -4.05 37.77 15.15
C MET A 30 -3.02 38.84 14.74
N PHE A 31 -2.44 38.73 13.55
CA PHE A 31 -1.50 39.76 13.06
C PHE A 31 -2.18 41.07 12.66
N GLN A 32 -3.48 41.07 12.42
CA GLN A 32 -4.25 42.25 12.01
C GLN A 32 -4.92 42.98 13.19
N SER A 33 -4.94 42.39 14.39
CA SER A 33 -5.64 42.94 15.57
C SER A 33 -5.07 44.29 16.01
N ASP A 34 -3.75 44.40 16.16
CA ASP A 34 -3.09 45.55 16.78
C ASP A 34 -1.92 46.06 15.93
N TRP A 35 -1.59 47.34 16.10
CA TRP A 35 -0.47 47.98 15.40
C TRP A 35 0.88 47.30 15.75
N LEU A 36 1.04 46.81 16.99
CA LEU A 36 2.19 46.03 17.43
C LEU A 36 2.27 44.68 16.70
N SER A 37 1.14 43.98 16.59
CA SER A 37 1.03 42.71 15.87
C SER A 37 1.31 42.85 14.37
N LYS A 38 0.91 43.98 13.77
CA LYS A 38 1.24 44.32 12.37
C LYS A 38 2.74 44.55 12.17
N LEU A 39 3.40 45.21 13.13
CA LEU A 39 4.85 45.41 13.08
C LEU A 39 5.60 44.08 13.24
N GLY A 40 5.16 43.23 14.17
CA GLY A 40 5.69 41.87 14.33
C GLY A 40 5.50 41.02 13.07
N TYR A 41 4.33 41.10 12.43
CA TYR A 41 4.08 40.46 11.15
C TYR A 41 5.03 40.97 10.06
N LEU A 42 5.29 42.28 9.98
CA LEU A 42 6.18 42.83 8.96
C LEU A 42 7.61 42.25 9.08
N LEU A 43 8.11 42.11 10.30
CA LEU A 43 9.41 41.50 10.59
C LEU A 43 9.43 40.00 10.25
N LEU A 44 8.33 39.28 10.52
CA LEU A 44 8.20 37.84 10.29
C LEU A 44 7.76 37.46 8.87
N LYS A 45 7.17 38.38 8.12
CA LYS A 45 6.60 38.18 6.78
C LYS A 45 7.53 37.44 5.83
N PRO A 46 8.82 37.80 5.66
CA PRO A 46 9.71 37.07 4.75
C PRO A 46 9.86 35.60 5.14
N LYS A 47 9.92 35.30 6.44
CA LYS A 47 10.02 33.92 6.96
C LYS A 47 8.71 33.16 6.87
N LEU A 48 7.58 33.82 7.10
CA LEU A 48 6.25 33.23 6.91
C LEU A 48 5.98 32.89 5.44
N VAL A 49 6.43 33.72 4.50
CA VAL A 49 6.32 33.43 3.05
C VAL A 49 7.21 32.24 2.67
N GLU A 50 8.44 32.18 3.18
CA GLU A 50 9.32 31.03 2.98
C GLU A 50 8.72 29.74 3.55
N PHE A 51 8.15 29.82 4.76
CA PHE A 51 7.46 28.71 5.41
C PHE A 51 6.25 28.24 4.62
N LYS A 52 5.39 29.17 4.18
CA LYS A 52 4.23 28.85 3.35
C LYS A 52 4.66 28.08 2.11
N LYS A 53 5.74 28.50 1.45
CA LYS A 53 6.27 27.83 0.25
C LYS A 53 6.81 26.41 0.53
N LYS A 54 7.32 26.14 1.74
CA LYS A 54 7.76 24.79 2.14
C LYS A 54 6.60 23.85 2.44
N VAL A 55 5.51 24.39 3.01
CA VAL A 55 4.31 23.62 3.36
C VAL A 55 3.38 23.43 2.16
N ASP A 56 3.42 24.37 1.22
CA ASP A 56 2.63 24.30 -0.01
C ASP A 56 3.23 23.28 -1.00
N HIS A 57 2.88 22.01 -0.80
CA HIS A 57 3.23 20.90 -1.68
C HIS A 57 2.46 20.93 -3.01
N SER A 58 1.55 21.89 -3.24
CA SER A 58 0.74 21.94 -4.46
C SER A 58 1.55 22.17 -5.75
N GLU A 59 2.81 22.65 -5.63
CA GLU A 59 3.70 22.84 -6.78
C GLU A 59 4.30 21.52 -7.34
N THR A 60 4.01 20.36 -6.75
CA THR A 60 4.62 19.07 -7.14
C THR A 60 4.07 18.46 -8.44
N GLY A 61 3.12 19.12 -9.10
CA GLY A 61 2.68 18.73 -10.44
C GLY A 61 1.57 17.68 -10.49
N GLY A 62 0.90 17.42 -9.37
CA GLY A 62 -0.26 16.53 -9.31
C GLY A 62 0.06 15.13 -8.81
N ALA A 63 -0.98 14.30 -8.71
CA ALA A 63 -0.90 12.97 -8.12
C ALA A 63 -0.84 11.89 -9.22
N PRO A 64 0.07 10.89 -9.11
CA PRO A 64 0.06 9.75 -10.01
C PRO A 64 -1.17 8.88 -9.77
N LEU A 65 -1.87 8.53 -10.85
CA LEU A 65 -2.97 7.55 -10.82
C LEU A 65 -2.39 6.16 -11.03
N LEU A 66 -2.51 5.32 -10.01
CA LEU A 66 -2.07 3.92 -10.04
C LEU A 66 -3.21 2.99 -10.44
N GLY A 67 -2.87 1.79 -10.93
CA GLY A 67 -3.84 0.76 -11.32
C GLY A 67 -4.34 0.86 -12.77
N VAL A 68 -3.72 1.70 -13.59
CA VAL A 68 -3.96 1.77 -15.05
C VAL A 68 -2.73 1.25 -15.81
N ASN A 69 -2.92 0.78 -17.05
CA ASN A 69 -1.83 0.27 -17.90
C ASN A 69 -1.01 1.40 -18.56
N GLY A 70 -0.53 2.35 -17.75
CA GLY A 70 0.24 3.49 -18.23
C GLY A 70 0.54 4.51 -17.13
N VAL A 71 1.38 5.49 -17.44
CA VAL A 71 1.69 6.60 -16.53
C VAL A 71 0.66 7.70 -16.71
N VAL A 72 -0.12 7.97 -15.65
CA VAL A 72 -1.14 9.02 -15.64
C VAL A 72 -0.90 9.91 -14.43
N ILE A 73 -0.83 11.23 -14.65
CA ILE A 73 -0.73 12.25 -13.60
C ILE A 73 -1.99 13.10 -13.61
N ILE A 74 -2.67 13.18 -12.48
CA ILE A 74 -3.84 14.04 -12.28
C ILE A 74 -3.38 15.37 -11.69
N ALA A 75 -3.35 16.40 -12.53
CA ALA A 75 -3.09 17.78 -12.10
C ALA A 75 -4.36 18.41 -11.51
N HIS A 76 -4.17 19.32 -10.55
CA HIS A 76 -5.28 20.06 -9.95
C HIS A 76 -5.80 21.15 -10.91
N GLY A 77 -7.09 21.50 -10.85
CA GLY A 77 -7.71 22.42 -11.82
C GLY A 77 -7.14 23.84 -11.78
N SER A 78 -6.67 24.29 -10.62
CA SER A 78 -5.97 25.58 -10.45
C SER A 78 -4.44 25.50 -10.59
N SER A 79 -3.91 24.44 -11.23
CA SER A 79 -2.46 24.26 -11.39
C SER A 79 -1.82 25.42 -12.16
N SER A 80 -0.74 25.97 -11.62
CA SER A 80 0.09 26.97 -12.30
C SER A 80 0.88 26.36 -13.47
N PRO A 81 1.37 27.16 -14.44
CA PRO A 81 2.24 26.67 -15.51
C PRO A 81 3.47 25.90 -15.00
N LYS A 82 4.01 26.30 -13.83
CA LYS A 82 5.12 25.61 -13.17
C LYS A 82 4.70 24.23 -12.66
N ALA A 83 3.51 24.11 -12.06
CA ALA A 83 2.97 22.84 -11.62
C ALA A 83 2.77 21.89 -12.81
N ILE A 84 2.23 22.37 -13.94
CA ILE A 84 2.09 21.57 -15.16
C ILE A 84 3.45 21.12 -15.71
N LYS A 85 4.45 22.01 -15.75
CA LYS A 85 5.82 21.62 -16.14
C LYS A 85 6.37 20.50 -15.25
N ASN A 86 6.17 20.61 -13.94
CA ASN A 86 6.60 19.57 -12.99
C ASN A 86 5.83 18.25 -13.21
N ALA A 87 4.54 18.32 -13.53
CA ALA A 87 3.70 17.16 -13.85
C ALA A 87 4.25 16.37 -15.04
N ILE A 88 4.61 17.09 -16.11
CA ILE A 88 5.17 16.50 -17.34
C ILE A 88 6.52 15.87 -17.05
N ASN A 89 7.42 16.58 -16.36
CA ASN A 89 8.72 16.04 -15.97
C ASN A 89 8.56 14.76 -15.11
N ARG A 90 7.58 14.75 -14.21
CA ARG A 90 7.29 13.58 -13.37
C ARG A 90 6.74 12.41 -14.18
N ALA A 91 5.86 12.67 -15.14
CA ALA A 91 5.33 11.66 -16.04
C ALA A 91 6.45 11.05 -16.90
N GLN A 92 7.34 11.88 -17.44
CA GLN A 92 8.53 11.45 -18.17
C GLN A 92 9.41 10.55 -17.29
N GLU A 93 9.75 10.98 -16.08
CA GLU A 93 10.59 10.20 -15.16
C GLU A 93 9.97 8.83 -14.83
N LEU A 94 8.66 8.77 -14.57
CA LEU A 94 7.96 7.52 -14.29
C LEU A 94 7.90 6.60 -15.51
N SER A 95 7.81 7.17 -16.71
CA SER A 95 7.84 6.43 -17.96
C SER A 95 9.23 5.86 -18.25
N GLU A 96 10.28 6.68 -18.10
CA GLU A 96 11.68 6.26 -18.30
C GLU A 96 12.10 5.17 -17.31
N LYS A 97 11.58 5.24 -16.08
CA LYS A 97 11.81 4.23 -15.04
C LYS A 97 10.94 2.98 -15.19
N ASN A 98 10.13 2.87 -16.24
CA ASN A 98 9.23 1.74 -16.49
C ASN A 98 8.43 1.30 -15.24
N ILE A 99 7.88 2.27 -14.51
CA ILE A 99 7.28 2.03 -13.19
C ILE A 99 6.15 0.98 -13.23
N ILE A 100 5.41 0.93 -14.34
CA ILE A 100 4.31 -0.02 -14.54
C ILE A 100 4.82 -1.46 -14.57
N GLU A 101 5.96 -1.67 -15.23
CA GLU A 101 6.57 -3.00 -15.33
C GLU A 101 7.10 -3.44 -13.96
N HIS A 102 7.74 -2.53 -13.22
CA HIS A 102 8.19 -2.83 -11.85
C HIS A 102 7.02 -3.18 -10.93
N ILE A 103 5.92 -2.41 -10.96
CA ILE A 103 4.73 -2.69 -10.15
C ILE A 103 4.15 -4.06 -10.52
N LYS A 104 4.07 -4.39 -11.81
CA LYS A 104 3.54 -5.67 -12.28
C LYS A 104 4.39 -6.85 -11.80
N GLN A 105 5.71 -6.75 -11.97
CA GLN A 105 6.66 -7.76 -11.52
C GLN A 105 6.60 -7.95 -9.99
N ASP A 106 6.59 -6.86 -9.23
CA ASP A 106 6.48 -6.91 -7.77
C ASP A 106 5.17 -7.58 -7.32
N ILE A 107 4.04 -7.28 -7.98
CA ILE A 107 2.77 -7.94 -7.66
C ILE A 107 2.84 -9.44 -7.97
N GLU A 108 3.39 -9.83 -9.12
CA GLU A 108 3.51 -11.24 -9.53
C GLU A 108 4.40 -12.04 -8.56
N LEU A 109 5.55 -11.48 -8.17
CA LEU A 109 6.44 -12.08 -7.17
C LEU A 109 5.72 -12.29 -5.84
N ASN A 110 5.10 -11.23 -5.30
CA ASN A 110 4.39 -11.31 -4.02
C ASN A 110 3.21 -12.31 -4.05
N LEU A 111 2.49 -12.41 -5.18
CA LEU A 111 1.41 -13.39 -5.33
C LEU A 111 1.95 -14.83 -5.34
N SER A 112 3.06 -15.07 -6.04
CA SER A 112 3.69 -16.40 -6.07
C SER A 112 4.20 -16.83 -4.68
N ASP A 113 4.74 -15.90 -3.90
CA ASP A 113 5.17 -16.15 -2.52
C ASP A 113 3.99 -16.50 -1.60
N ILE A 114 2.85 -15.83 -1.79
CA ILE A 114 1.61 -16.13 -1.04
C ILE A 114 1.11 -17.54 -1.37
N ASP A 115 1.09 -17.95 -2.64
CA ASP A 115 0.61 -19.27 -3.04
C ASP A 115 1.53 -20.39 -2.57
N ASN A 116 2.85 -20.20 -2.66
CA ASN A 116 3.84 -21.13 -2.11
C ASN A 116 3.71 -21.26 -0.57
N SER A 117 3.49 -20.14 0.12
CA SER A 117 3.29 -20.12 1.58
C SER A 117 2.00 -20.83 1.97
N LYS A 118 0.89 -20.60 1.25
CA LYS A 118 -0.38 -21.29 1.46
C LYS A 118 -0.23 -22.79 1.22
N ALA A 119 0.41 -23.20 0.12
CA ALA A 119 0.62 -24.62 -0.18
C ALA A 119 1.42 -25.33 0.92
N THR A 120 2.47 -24.67 1.42
CA THR A 120 3.28 -25.17 2.54
C THR A 120 2.47 -25.27 3.83
N LEU A 121 1.67 -24.26 4.14
CA LEU A 121 0.78 -24.24 5.31
C LEU A 121 -0.27 -25.36 5.23
N TRP A 122 -0.89 -25.57 4.06
CA TRP A 122 -1.86 -26.63 3.84
C TRP A 122 -1.24 -28.03 3.95
N GLY A 123 0.00 -28.21 3.50
CA GLY A 123 0.77 -29.44 3.71
C GLY A 123 0.93 -29.74 5.20
N GLN A 124 1.41 -28.76 5.97
CA GLN A 124 1.58 -28.90 7.42
C GLN A 124 0.25 -29.17 8.15
N ILE A 125 -0.83 -28.47 7.78
CA ILE A 125 -2.16 -28.70 8.37
C ILE A 125 -2.65 -30.12 8.06
N LYS A 126 -2.45 -30.61 6.83
CA LYS A 126 -2.82 -31.99 6.46
C LYS A 126 -1.99 -33.02 7.21
N ASP A 127 -0.69 -32.80 7.38
CA ASP A 127 0.16 -33.70 8.15
C ASP A 127 -0.24 -33.74 9.63
N ILE A 128 -0.64 -32.60 10.21
CA ILE A 128 -1.14 -32.54 11.59
C ILE A 128 -2.53 -33.19 11.73
N ALA A 129 -3.43 -32.99 10.75
CA ALA A 129 -4.80 -33.47 10.81
C ALA A 129 -4.96 -34.95 10.39
N PHE A 130 -4.12 -35.43 9.47
CA PHE A 130 -4.21 -36.76 8.87
C PHE A 130 -2.99 -37.66 9.14
N GLY A 131 -1.88 -37.13 9.66
CA GLY A 131 -0.66 -37.89 10.00
C GLY A 131 -0.76 -38.82 11.22
N GLY A 132 -1.97 -39.16 11.66
CA GLY A 132 -2.23 -40.04 12.79
C GLY A 132 -2.59 -41.49 12.46
N LYS A 133 -2.82 -41.88 11.19
CA LYS A 133 -3.24 -43.25 10.86
C LYS A 133 -2.79 -43.73 9.48
N GLU A 134 -1.52 -44.08 9.35
CA GLU A 134 -1.07 -45.09 8.38
C GLU A 134 -0.23 -46.15 9.10
N GLY A 135 -0.91 -47.02 9.85
CA GLY A 135 -0.26 -48.04 10.66
C GLY A 135 -1.14 -49.24 11.01
N GLN A 136 -2.16 -49.56 10.21
CA GLN A 136 -3.01 -50.73 10.45
C GLN A 136 -3.78 -51.15 9.19
N GLN A 137 -3.09 -51.65 8.17
CA GLN A 137 -3.75 -52.45 7.13
C GLN A 137 -2.91 -53.61 6.57
N ASN A 138 -1.73 -53.89 7.15
CA ASN A 138 -0.87 -54.98 6.68
C ASN A 138 -0.79 -56.19 7.65
N ARG A 139 -1.78 -56.36 8.56
CA ARG A 139 -1.80 -57.48 9.53
C ARG A 139 -2.99 -58.44 9.40
N GLU A 140 -3.89 -58.28 8.44
CA GLU A 140 -5.03 -59.20 8.26
C GLU A 140 -4.86 -60.22 7.13
N ASN A 141 -3.86 -60.08 6.25
CA ASN A 141 -3.63 -61.04 5.15
C ASN A 141 -2.73 -62.24 5.48
N ILE A 142 -2.31 -62.42 6.75
CA ILE A 142 -1.45 -63.56 7.13
C ILE A 142 -2.20 -64.62 7.94
N HIS A 143 -3.42 -64.34 8.45
CA HIS A 143 -4.12 -65.25 9.37
C HIS A 143 -5.25 -66.09 8.75
N SER A 144 -5.47 -66.05 7.43
CA SER A 144 -6.52 -66.85 6.76
C SER A 144 -5.98 -68.05 5.95
N SER A 145 -4.69 -68.38 6.05
CA SER A 145 -4.06 -69.43 5.23
C SER A 145 -3.47 -70.62 6.01
N THR A 146 -3.80 -70.78 7.29
CA THR A 146 -3.34 -71.93 8.09
C THR A 146 -4.49 -72.53 8.91
N ASP A 147 -5.42 -73.20 8.25
CA ASP A 147 -6.02 -74.43 8.82
C ASP A 147 -6.85 -75.19 7.78
N SER A 148 -6.19 -76.16 7.12
CA SER A 148 -6.86 -77.33 6.56
C SER A 148 -5.86 -78.47 6.41
N LYS A 149 -5.51 -79.13 7.52
CA LYS A 149 -5.17 -80.57 7.50
C LYS A 149 -6.49 -81.33 7.69
N PRO A 150 -6.73 -82.47 7.00
CA PRO A 150 -6.21 -83.73 7.54
C PRO A 150 -5.92 -84.86 6.52
N LYS A 151 -5.01 -85.77 6.94
CA LYS A 151 -5.02 -87.26 6.82
C LYS A 151 -5.03 -87.85 5.37
N GLU A 152 -4.40 -88.98 5.03
CA GLU A 152 -3.99 -90.17 5.78
C GLU A 152 -3.13 -91.10 4.87
N THR A 153 -2.23 -91.85 5.51
CA THR A 153 -1.84 -93.27 5.24
C THR A 153 -1.26 -93.77 3.91
N ARG A 154 -0.11 -94.44 4.12
CA ARG A 154 0.54 -95.56 3.39
C ARG A 154 1.30 -95.26 2.10
#